data_AF-F2WYL7-F1
#
_entry.id   AF-F2WYL7-F1
#
_cell.length_a   1.000
_cell.length_b   1.000
_cell.length_c   1.000
_cell.angle_alpha   90.00
_cell.angle_beta   90.00
_cell.angle_gamma   90.00
#
_symmetry.space_group_name_H-M   'P 1'
#
loop_
_entity.id
_entity.type
_entity.pdbx_description
1 polymer ?
#
loop_
_entity_poly.entity_id
_entity_poly.type
_entity_poly.pdbx_seq_one_letter_code
_entity_poly.pdbx_strand_id
1 'polypeptide(L)'
;VRALKMNGGVAKEDLGAENLDALAKGIVNLEKHIENIGKFGVPAIVAINRFPSDTEAELEFIAQRCRELGAEFALSEVFTKGGEGGIELANKVLNIVDNKESNFKVLYELDQPIESKMEKIAKEIYGADGVNFTKEAQKDIKKYTEMGYGNMPVC
;
A
#
# COMPACT_ATOMS: atom_id res chain seq x y z
N VAL A 1 6.61 10.03 8.02
CA VAL A 1 7.77 9.36 8.66
C VAL A 1 7.38 8.50 9.86
N ARG A 2 6.72 9.05 10.88
CA ARG A 2 6.39 8.38 12.16
C ARG A 2 5.79 6.96 12.03
N ALA A 3 4.81 6.76 11.15
CA ALA A 3 4.20 5.44 10.95
C ALA A 3 5.21 4.38 10.47
N LEU A 4 6.16 4.77 9.61
CA LEU A 4 7.20 3.87 9.13
C LEU A 4 8.21 3.55 10.25
N LYS A 5 8.57 4.52 11.10
CA LYS A 5 9.36 4.22 12.31
C LYS A 5 8.66 3.22 13.23
N MET A 6 7.34 3.34 13.37
CA MET A 6 6.53 2.39 14.14
C MET A 6 6.55 0.98 13.53
N ASN A 7 6.43 0.88 12.20
CA ASN A 7 6.63 -0.40 11.49
C ASN A 7 8.04 -0.97 11.67
N GLY A 8 9.03 -0.10 11.87
CA GLY A 8 10.41 -0.48 12.22
C GLY A 8 10.62 -0.86 13.69
N GLY A 9 9.57 -0.83 14.51
CA GLY A 9 9.59 -1.27 15.91
C GLY A 9 9.66 -0.15 16.96
N VAL A 10 9.56 1.12 16.58
CA VAL A 10 9.56 2.23 17.56
C VAL A 10 8.20 2.35 18.24
N ALA A 11 8.19 2.43 19.57
CA ALA A 11 6.96 2.64 20.35
C ALA A 11 6.31 3.98 20.01
N LYS A 12 4.99 4.08 20.16
CA LYS A 12 4.21 5.26 19.74
C LYS A 12 4.66 6.54 20.44
N GLU A 13 5.11 6.39 21.69
CA GLU A 13 5.55 7.45 22.59
C GLU A 13 6.92 8.03 22.18
N ASP A 14 7.75 7.25 21.47
CA ASP A 14 9.14 7.59 21.13
C ASP A 14 9.32 8.08 19.68
N LEU A 15 8.23 8.34 18.95
CA LEU A 15 8.25 8.69 17.52
C LEU A 15 8.79 10.10 17.21
N GLY A 16 9.04 10.92 18.23
CA GLY A 16 9.45 12.32 18.08
C GLY A 16 10.93 12.52 17.75
N ALA A 17 11.80 11.57 18.11
CA ALA A 17 13.22 11.64 17.80
C ALA A 17 13.51 11.08 16.39
N GLU A 18 14.52 11.64 15.72
CA GLU A 18 15.03 11.10 14.45
C GLU A 18 15.49 9.65 14.65
N ASN A 19 15.10 8.76 13.73
CA ASN A 19 15.58 7.38 13.75
C ASN A 19 15.59 6.76 12.35
N LEU A 20 16.70 6.96 11.63
CA LEU A 20 16.88 6.42 10.28
C LEU A 20 16.94 4.89 10.25
N ASP A 21 17.48 4.24 11.29
CA ASP A 21 17.55 2.77 11.35
C ASP A 21 16.16 2.13 11.46
N ALA A 22 15.30 2.67 12.32
CA ALA A 22 13.91 2.23 12.41
C ALA A 22 13.14 2.55 11.13
N LEU A 23 13.37 3.73 10.55
CA LEU A 23 12.75 4.11 9.29
C LEU A 23 13.14 3.13 8.17
N ALA A 24 14.42 2.77 8.06
CA ALA A 24 14.93 1.79 7.10
C ALA A 24 14.36 0.38 7.33
N LYS A 25 14.07 -0.01 8.58
CA LYS A 25 13.39 -1.29 8.87
C LYS A 25 11.92 -1.27 8.48
N GLY A 26 11.23 -0.16 8.70
CA GLY A 26 9.78 -0.06 8.45
C GLY A 26 9.40 0.38 7.04
N ILE A 27 10.34 0.91 6.25
CA ILE A 27 10.10 1.36 4.88
C ILE A 27 9.57 0.22 4.00
N VAL A 28 9.94 -1.03 4.28
CA VAL A 28 9.48 -2.23 3.58
C VAL A 28 7.95 -2.32 3.48
N ASN A 29 7.22 -1.77 4.46
CA ASN A 29 5.76 -1.70 4.41
C ASN A 29 5.28 -0.81 3.25
N LEU A 30 5.92 0.35 3.06
CA LEU A 30 5.62 1.23 1.91
C LEU A 30 5.98 0.55 0.59
N GLU A 31 7.14 -0.11 0.52
CA GLU A 31 7.58 -0.82 -0.69
C GLU A 31 6.56 -1.87 -1.11
N LYS A 32 6.04 -2.66 -0.16
CA LYS A 32 5.04 -3.67 -0.43
C LYS A 32 3.74 -3.06 -0.97
N HIS A 33 3.32 -1.91 -0.46
CA HIS A 33 2.13 -1.22 -0.98
C HIS A 33 2.35 -0.65 -2.39
N ILE A 34 3.53 -0.11 -2.68
CA ILE A 34 3.89 0.34 -4.04
C ILE A 34 3.84 -0.85 -5.02
N GLU A 35 4.46 -1.98 -4.65
CA GLU A 35 4.41 -3.23 -5.42
C GLU A 35 2.96 -3.67 -5.67
N ASN A 36 2.13 -3.67 -4.62
CA ASN A 36 0.74 -4.10 -4.69
C ASN A 36 -0.10 -3.25 -5.65
N ILE A 37 0.06 -1.93 -5.65
CA ILE A 37 -0.63 -1.05 -6.63
C ILE A 37 -0.16 -1.40 -8.05
N GLY A 38 1.13 -1.68 -8.23
CA GLY A 38 1.68 -2.14 -9.51
C GLY A 38 1.03 -3.41 -10.05
N LYS A 39 0.57 -4.33 -9.20
CA LYS A 39 -0.13 -5.56 -9.62
C LYS A 39 -1.44 -5.28 -10.35
N PHE A 40 -2.09 -4.16 -10.02
CA PHE A 40 -3.30 -3.70 -10.70
C PHE A 40 -2.99 -2.91 -11.97
N GLY A 41 -1.72 -2.63 -12.30
CA GLY A 41 -1.35 -1.87 -13.50
C GLY A 41 -1.68 -0.38 -13.43
N VAL A 42 -1.82 0.18 -12.21
CA VAL A 42 -2.15 1.59 -11.98
C VAL A 42 -0.90 2.36 -11.56
N PRO A 43 -0.62 3.56 -12.13
CA PRO A 43 0.50 4.38 -11.68
C PRO A 43 0.35 4.82 -10.22
N ALA A 44 1.33 4.49 -9.37
CA ALA A 44 1.35 4.89 -7.96
C ALA A 44 2.07 6.23 -7.75
N ILE A 45 1.58 7.00 -6.77
CA ILE A 45 2.28 8.17 -6.21
C ILE A 45 2.20 8.12 -4.67
N VAL A 46 3.32 8.39 -4.02
CA VAL A 46 3.44 8.44 -2.56
C VAL A 46 3.28 9.87 -2.06
N ALA A 47 2.30 10.11 -1.20
CA ALA A 47 2.18 11.38 -0.47
C ALA A 47 2.85 11.25 0.90
N ILE A 48 3.93 12.01 1.12
CA ILE A 48 4.63 12.05 2.40
C ILE A 48 4.04 13.21 3.22
N ASN A 49 3.16 12.89 4.17
CA ASN A 49 2.62 13.91 5.07
C ASN A 49 3.70 14.37 6.07
N ARG A 50 4.09 15.64 6.00
CA ARG A 50 5.09 16.25 6.88
C ARG A 50 4.51 16.53 8.26
N PHE A 51 5.21 16.10 9.30
CA PHE A 51 4.94 16.50 10.68
C PHE A 51 6.05 17.42 11.23
N PRO A 52 5.77 18.24 12.27
CA PRO A 52 6.77 19.15 12.83
C PRO A 52 8.04 18.48 13.37
N SER A 53 7.94 17.21 13.82
CA SER A 53 9.06 16.42 14.33
C SER A 53 9.86 15.72 13.24
N ASP A 54 9.37 15.70 12.00
CA ASP A 54 10.03 15.00 10.91
C ASP A 54 11.27 15.80 10.47
N THR A 55 12.40 15.12 10.38
CA THR A 55 13.66 15.72 9.94
C THR A 55 13.80 15.67 8.42
N GLU A 56 14.58 16.59 7.84
CA GLU A 56 14.88 16.56 6.40
C GLU A 56 15.60 15.27 6.00
N ALA A 57 16.44 14.71 6.87
CA ALA A 57 17.13 13.44 6.61
C ALA A 57 16.14 12.27 6.49
N GLU A 58 15.14 12.18 7.37
CA GLU A 58 14.10 11.15 7.29
C GLU A 58 13.20 11.33 6.06
N LEU A 59 12.86 12.58 5.71
CA LEU A 59 12.05 12.87 4.52
C LEU A 59 12.80 12.49 3.24
N GLU A 60 14.08 12.87 3.13
CA GLU A 60 14.91 12.54 1.97
C GLU A 60 15.17 11.03 1.86
N PHE A 61 15.31 10.33 2.99
CA PHE A 61 15.42 8.86 2.98
C PHE A 61 14.21 8.20 2.31
N ILE A 62 12.98 8.62 2.67
CA ILE A 62 11.75 8.09 2.06
C ILE A 62 11.67 8.48 0.58
N ALA A 63 11.99 9.73 0.26
CA ALA A 63 11.99 10.25 -1.11
C ALA A 63 12.93 9.43 -2.00
N GLN A 64 14.16 9.22 -1.55
CA GLN A 64 15.16 8.42 -2.25
C GLN A 64 14.67 6.99 -2.47
N ARG A 65 14.06 6.37 -1.47
CA ARG A 65 13.51 5.02 -1.62
C ARG A 65 12.37 4.95 -2.64
N CYS A 66 11.52 5.97 -2.71
CA CYS A 66 10.48 6.06 -3.75
C CYS A 66 11.10 6.13 -5.15
N ARG A 67 12.16 6.94 -5.33
CA ARG A 67 12.89 7.06 -6.62
C ARG A 67 13.49 5.72 -7.05
N GLU A 68 14.11 4.98 -6.14
CA GLU A 68 14.70 3.67 -6.41
C GLU A 68 13.67 2.63 -6.89
N LEU A 69 12.43 2.72 -6.38
CA LEU A 69 11.33 1.87 -6.79
C LEU A 69 10.61 2.35 -8.06
N GLY A 70 11.05 3.47 -8.64
CA GLY A 70 10.40 4.10 -9.79
C GLY A 70 9.02 4.70 -9.46
N ALA A 71 8.72 4.92 -8.18
CA ALA A 71 7.48 5.52 -7.72
C ALA A 71 7.60 7.05 -7.66
N GLU A 72 6.56 7.74 -8.13
CA GLU A 72 6.45 9.18 -7.90
C GLU A 72 6.19 9.44 -6.41
N PHE A 73 6.66 10.58 -5.91
CA PHE A 73 6.32 11.04 -4.57
C PHE A 73 6.16 12.55 -4.52
N ALA A 74 5.47 13.04 -3.50
CA ALA A 74 5.32 14.45 -3.17
C ALA A 74 5.32 14.65 -1.65
N LEU A 75 5.96 15.71 -1.17
CA LEU A 75 5.80 16.15 0.21
C LEU A 75 4.44 16.86 0.34
N SER A 76 3.71 16.60 1.42
CA SER A 76 2.43 17.22 1.68
C SER A 76 2.41 17.90 3.05
N GLU A 77 2.08 19.19 3.04
CA GLU A 77 1.93 20.03 4.24
C GLU A 77 0.46 20.44 4.44
N VAL A 78 -0.49 19.69 3.87
CA VAL A 78 -1.93 20.03 3.91
C VAL A 78 -2.49 20.17 5.32
N PHE A 79 -1.89 19.48 6.29
CA PHE A 79 -2.27 19.58 7.69
C PHE A 79 -2.00 20.98 8.26
N THR A 80 -0.87 21.60 7.92
CA THR A 80 -0.46 22.92 8.44
C THR A 80 -0.80 24.08 7.52
N LYS A 81 -0.90 23.84 6.20
CA LYS A 81 -1.06 24.87 5.17
C LYS A 81 -2.36 24.75 4.36
N GLY A 82 -3.25 23.82 4.72
CA GLY A 82 -4.48 23.56 3.97
C GLY A 82 -4.20 23.19 2.51
N GLY A 83 -5.05 23.62 1.58
CA GLY A 83 -4.91 23.28 0.16
C GLY A 83 -3.57 23.69 -0.47
N GLU A 84 -2.97 24.80 0.01
CA GLU A 84 -1.67 25.28 -0.50
C GLU A 84 -0.55 24.25 -0.28
N GLY A 85 -0.57 23.57 0.87
CA GLY A 85 0.38 22.51 1.20
C GLY A 85 0.22 21.22 0.38
N GLY A 86 -0.78 21.15 -0.49
CA GLY A 86 -1.05 20.02 -1.38
C GLY A 86 -0.82 20.30 -2.86
N ILE A 87 -0.43 21.52 -3.23
CA ILE A 87 -0.29 21.92 -4.65
C ILE A 87 0.73 21.04 -5.38
N GLU A 88 1.87 20.73 -4.75
CA GLU A 88 2.89 19.86 -5.36
C GLU A 88 2.33 18.45 -5.66
N LEU A 89 1.66 17.85 -4.67
CA LEU A 89 1.01 16.55 -4.84
C LEU A 89 -0.05 16.61 -5.95
N ALA A 90 -0.89 17.64 -5.97
CA ALA A 90 -1.93 17.81 -6.99
C ALA A 90 -1.34 17.92 -8.40
N ASN A 91 -0.29 18.73 -8.58
CA ASN A 91 0.40 18.86 -9.87
C ASN A 91 1.03 17.55 -10.34
N LYS A 92 1.62 16.77 -9.42
CA LYS A 92 2.17 15.46 -9.75
C LYS A 92 1.08 14.45 -10.12
N VAL A 93 -0.06 14.47 -9.42
CA VAL A 93 -1.22 13.65 -9.78
C VAL A 93 -1.73 14.01 -11.17
N LEU A 94 -1.92 15.31 -11.48
CA LEU A 94 -2.31 15.76 -12.81
C LEU A 94 -1.31 15.28 -13.88
N ASN A 95 -0.01 15.46 -13.62
CA ASN A 95 1.03 15.00 -14.54
C ASN A 95 0.99 13.47 -14.79
N ILE A 96 0.70 12.68 -13.76
CA ILE A 96 0.52 11.22 -13.91
C ILE A 96 -0.71 10.91 -14.75
N VAL A 97 -1.84 11.56 -14.46
CA VAL A 97 -3.09 11.37 -15.22
C VAL A 97 -2.91 11.73 -16.69
N ASP A 98 -2.17 12.81 -16.98
CA ASP A 98 -1.97 13.30 -18.35
C ASP A 98 -0.91 12.50 -19.14
N ASN A 99 0.11 11.95 -18.46
CA ASN A 99 1.31 11.42 -19.14
C ASN A 99 1.62 9.95 -18.86
N LYS A 100 0.93 9.28 -17.92
CA LYS A 100 1.16 7.85 -17.63
C LYS A 100 -0.09 7.03 -17.94
N GLU A 101 0.07 6.02 -18.78
CA GLU A 101 -1.01 5.09 -19.10
C GLU A 101 -1.30 4.16 -17.90
N SER A 102 -2.59 3.96 -17.63
CA SER A 102 -3.06 2.96 -16.67
C SER A 102 -3.47 1.70 -17.42
N ASN A 103 -2.84 0.57 -17.10
CA ASN A 103 -3.17 -0.74 -17.65
C ASN A 103 -3.97 -1.54 -16.63
N PHE A 104 -5.05 -0.92 -16.13
CA PHE A 104 -5.80 -1.46 -15.01
C PHE A 104 -6.31 -2.88 -15.29
N LYS A 105 -6.08 -3.78 -14.33
CA LYS A 105 -6.66 -5.13 -14.32
C LYS A 105 -7.04 -5.53 -12.90
N VAL A 106 -8.05 -6.37 -12.79
CA VAL A 106 -8.40 -7.01 -11.51
C VAL A 106 -7.35 -8.05 -11.13
N LEU A 107 -7.23 -8.34 -9.82
CA LEU A 107 -6.26 -9.30 -9.30
C LEU A 107 -6.60 -10.75 -9.68
N TYR A 108 -7.90 -11.06 -9.76
CA TYR A 108 -8.43 -12.38 -10.06
C TYR A 108 -9.73 -12.27 -10.84
N GLU A 109 -10.07 -13.33 -11.58
CA GLU A 109 -11.32 -13.45 -12.32
C GLU A 109 -12.44 -13.98 -11.40
N LEU A 110 -13.67 -13.56 -11.67
CA LEU A 110 -14.82 -13.90 -10.84
C LEU A 110 -15.24 -15.37 -10.97
N ASP A 111 -14.88 -16.07 -12.02
CA ASP A 111 -15.20 -17.49 -12.24
C ASP A 111 -14.25 -18.45 -11.52
N GLN A 112 -13.22 -17.94 -10.84
CA GLN A 112 -12.31 -18.76 -10.04
C GLN A 112 -13.00 -19.31 -8.78
N PRO A 113 -12.58 -20.48 -8.27
CA PRO A 113 -13.03 -20.99 -6.97
C PRO A 113 -12.81 -19.96 -5.85
N ILE A 114 -13.71 -19.93 -4.87
CA ILE A 114 -13.64 -19.00 -3.72
C ILE A 114 -12.28 -19.13 -3.02
N GLU A 115 -11.80 -20.36 -2.82
CA GLU A 115 -10.51 -20.67 -2.22
C GLU A 115 -9.36 -20.03 -3.00
N SER A 116 -9.38 -20.15 -4.34
CA SER A 116 -8.34 -19.60 -5.22
C SER A 116 -8.31 -18.06 -5.18
N LYS A 117 -9.48 -17.41 -5.08
CA LYS A 117 -9.57 -15.96 -4.91
C LYS A 117 -8.93 -15.52 -3.58
N MET A 118 -9.28 -16.21 -2.49
CA MET A 118 -8.71 -15.94 -1.16
C MET A 118 -7.20 -16.15 -1.15
N GLU A 119 -6.73 -17.26 -1.72
CA GLU A 119 -5.31 -17.58 -1.79
C GLU A 119 -4.53 -16.57 -2.64
N LYS A 120 -5.12 -16.09 -3.73
CA LYS A 120 -4.49 -15.09 -4.59
C LYS A 120 -4.34 -13.74 -3.88
N ILE A 121 -5.34 -13.30 -3.11
CA ILE A 121 -5.21 -12.12 -2.25
C ILE A 121 -4.09 -12.32 -1.23
N ALA A 122 -4.10 -13.45 -0.51
CA ALA A 122 -3.14 -13.73 0.55
C ALA A 122 -1.69 -13.75 0.04
N LYS A 123 -1.44 -14.42 -1.09
CA LYS A 123 -0.10 -14.52 -1.68
C LYS A 123 0.34 -13.22 -2.33
N GLU A 124 -0.51 -12.63 -3.18
CA GLU A 124 -0.10 -11.49 -3.99
C GLU A 124 -0.06 -10.19 -3.17
N ILE A 125 -1.09 -9.93 -2.35
CA ILE A 125 -1.23 -8.66 -1.64
C ILE A 125 -0.56 -8.70 -0.27
N TYR A 126 -0.81 -9.75 0.52
CA TYR A 126 -0.26 -9.83 1.88
C TYR A 126 1.15 -10.42 1.92
N GLY A 127 1.54 -11.20 0.91
CA GLY A 127 2.82 -11.91 0.90
C GLY A 127 2.83 -13.15 1.81
N ALA A 128 1.67 -13.75 2.05
CA ALA A 128 1.57 -15.01 2.80
C ALA A 128 2.03 -16.19 1.94
N ASP A 129 2.52 -17.26 2.57
CA ASP A 129 2.87 -18.51 1.88
C ASP A 129 1.64 -19.25 1.33
N GLY A 130 0.45 -19.01 1.92
CA GLY A 130 -0.80 -19.62 1.52
C GLY A 130 -1.92 -19.41 2.54
N VAL A 131 -3.01 -20.16 2.37
CA VAL A 131 -4.20 -20.09 3.22
C VAL A 131 -4.53 -21.48 3.76
N ASN A 132 -4.78 -21.57 5.07
CA ASN A 132 -5.29 -22.77 5.71
C ASN A 132 -6.77 -22.57 6.05
N PHE A 133 -7.60 -23.52 5.61
CA PHE A 133 -9.03 -23.49 5.88
C PHE A 133 -9.40 -24.47 7.00
N THR A 134 -10.22 -24.02 7.94
CA THR A 134 -10.85 -24.92 8.91
C THR A 134 -11.89 -25.79 8.23
N LYS A 135 -12.32 -26.88 8.89
CA LYS A 135 -13.36 -27.76 8.35
C LYS A 135 -14.69 -27.02 8.16
N GLU A 136 -15.00 -26.11 9.07
CA GLU A 136 -16.19 -25.26 9.03
C GLU A 136 -16.13 -24.33 7.82
N ALA A 137 -15.00 -23.67 7.59
CA ALA A 137 -14.81 -22.80 6.44
C ALA A 137 -14.95 -23.55 5.11
N GLN A 138 -14.36 -24.75 4.99
CA GLN A 138 -14.50 -25.59 3.79
C GLN A 138 -15.96 -25.97 3.52
N LYS A 139 -16.72 -26.28 4.59
CA LYS A 139 -18.16 -26.60 4.48
C LYS A 139 -18.97 -25.40 4.00
N ASP A 140 -18.67 -24.22 4.53
CA ASP A 140 -19.36 -22.98 4.14
C ASP A 140 -19.03 -22.57 2.70
N ILE A 141 -17.76 -22.67 2.29
CA ILE A 141 -17.34 -22.40 0.90
C ILE A 141 -18.08 -23.32 -0.09
N LYS A 142 -18.14 -24.62 0.23
CA LYS A 142 -18.90 -25.58 -0.57
C LYS A 142 -20.39 -25.18 -0.66
N LYS A 143 -21.00 -24.85 0.48
CA LYS A 143 -22.41 -24.42 0.53
C LYS A 143 -22.65 -23.17 -0.32
N TYR A 144 -21.80 -22.15 -0.22
CA TYR A 144 -21.95 -20.93 -1.01
C TYR A 144 -21.79 -21.16 -2.51
N THR A 145 -20.88 -22.05 -2.88
CA THR A 145 -20.70 -22.47 -4.27
C THR A 145 -21.96 -23.16 -4.80
N GLU A 146 -22.53 -24.10 -4.05
CA GLU A 146 -23.79 -24.80 -4.39
C GLU A 146 -25.00 -23.86 -4.46
N MET A 147 -25.02 -22.78 -3.66
CA MET A 147 -26.05 -21.75 -3.70
C MET A 147 -25.90 -20.78 -4.88
N GLY A 148 -24.86 -20.91 -5.71
CA GLY A 148 -24.60 -20.05 -6.86
C GLY A 148 -23.83 -18.76 -6.53
N TYR A 149 -23.30 -18.62 -5.31
CA TYR A 149 -22.49 -17.46 -4.91
C TYR A 149 -20.99 -17.61 -5.20
N GLY A 150 -20.57 -18.72 -5.82
CA GLY A 150 -19.17 -18.98 -6.16
C GLY A 150 -18.50 -17.87 -6.97
N ASN A 151 -19.27 -17.15 -7.79
CA ASN A 151 -18.76 -16.11 -8.67
C ASN A 151 -18.71 -14.71 -8.04
N MET A 152 -19.06 -14.57 -6.77
CA MET A 152 -18.95 -13.30 -6.05
C MET A 152 -17.47 -12.95 -5.76
N PRO A 153 -17.13 -11.67 -5.63
CA PRO A 153 -15.83 -11.25 -5.10
C PRO A 153 -15.70 -11.61 -3.61
N VAL A 154 -14.45 -11.70 -3.15
CA VAL A 154 -14.07 -11.96 -1.76
C VAL A 154 -13.75 -10.65 -1.06
N CYS A 155 -14.22 -10.51 0.18
CA CYS A 155 -13.94 -9.40 1.11
C CYS A 155 -13.18 -9.95 2.32
#